data_AF-A0A1X6ZAM7-F1
#
_entry.id   AF-A0A1X6ZAM7-F1
#
_cell.length_a   1.000
_cell.length_b   1.000
_cell.length_c   1.000
_cell.angle_alpha   90.00
_cell.angle_beta   90.00
_cell.angle_gamma   90.00
#
_symmetry.space_group_name_H-M   'P 1'
#
loop_
_entity.id
_entity.type
_entity.pdbx_description
1 polymer ?
#
loop_
_entity_poly.entity_id
_entity_poly.type
_entity_poly.pdbx_seq_one_letter_code
_entity_poly.pdbx_strand_id
1 'polypeptide(L)'
;MILLRFLAVLAAIAWAGTATAQPLAKQLFGAQKQNSQQKPAAFGSYSRGCAAGSVQLPETGPTWQAMRLSRNRNWGHPEAIDYVQDLSRFASKQPGWNGLYIGDISQPRGGPMTSGHRSHQLGLDIDIWMLPGDNMRLSRKARENISSISLRRANGAFINGNWTKQHHAVLREAAKDKRVARIFVFPGAKVQMCNEEKGNRAYLRKIRPWWGHHYHFHVRLKCPRGSRGCVNQDPPPKGDGCADAQQWVNNILNPPPPDPNAPAPKKRREYRMADLPQQCAQVLQSN
;
A
#
# COMPACT_ATOMS: atom_id res chain seq x y z
N MET A 1 26.45 82.03 9.01
CA MET A 1 25.15 81.42 9.39
C MET A 1 24.75 80.45 8.28
N ILE A 2 25.16 79.18 8.37
CA ILE A 2 24.29 78.02 8.72
C ILE A 2 22.96 78.05 7.94
N LEU A 3 22.73 77.12 7.00
CA LEU A 3 21.78 76.00 7.20
C LEU A 3 21.60 75.09 5.95
N LEU A 4 21.86 73.82 6.22
CA LEU A 4 21.18 72.57 5.81
C LEU A 4 21.14 72.07 4.35
N ARG A 5 21.84 70.94 4.22
CA ARG A 5 21.74 69.84 3.27
C ARG A 5 20.32 69.25 3.19
N PHE A 6 19.91 68.81 2.00
CA PHE A 6 19.02 67.67 1.84
C PHE A 6 19.48 66.80 0.66
N LEU A 7 20.13 65.67 0.98
CA LEU A 7 20.32 64.55 0.06
C LEU A 7 19.06 63.68 0.14
N ALA A 8 18.33 63.54 -0.96
CA ALA A 8 17.28 62.55 -1.09
C ALA A 8 17.90 61.16 -1.30
N VAL A 9 17.88 60.33 -0.27
CA VAL A 9 18.27 58.92 -0.35
C VAL A 9 17.02 58.11 -0.73
N LEU A 10 16.96 57.62 -1.97
CA LEU A 10 15.98 56.61 -2.39
C LEU A 10 16.36 55.27 -1.74
N ALA A 11 15.65 54.90 -0.67
CA ALA A 11 15.78 53.59 -0.05
C ALA A 11 15.06 52.53 -0.91
N ALA A 12 15.82 51.77 -1.69
CA ALA A 12 15.32 50.55 -2.33
C ALA A 12 15.11 49.47 -1.25
N ILE A 13 13.88 49.32 -0.77
CA ILE A 13 13.49 48.23 0.11
C ILE A 13 13.45 46.95 -0.75
N ALA A 14 14.53 46.19 -0.74
CA ALA A 14 14.54 44.84 -1.26
C ALA A 14 13.65 43.97 -0.35
N TRP A 15 12.46 43.64 -0.82
CA TRP A 15 11.63 42.61 -0.20
C TRP A 15 12.33 41.27 -0.39
N ALA A 16 13.18 40.91 0.57
CA ALA A 16 13.68 39.55 0.71
C ALA A 16 12.48 38.66 1.08
N GLY A 17 11.80 38.12 0.06
CA GLY A 17 10.75 37.14 0.26
C GLY A 17 11.33 35.99 1.08
N THR A 18 10.74 35.73 2.24
CA THR A 18 11.09 34.56 3.05
C THR A 18 10.75 33.32 2.23
N ALA A 19 11.78 32.66 1.70
CA ALA A 19 11.62 31.40 0.97
C ALA A 19 11.13 30.33 1.95
N THR A 20 9.82 30.26 2.16
CA THR A 20 9.22 29.19 2.96
C THR A 20 9.47 27.87 2.26
N ALA A 21 10.07 26.91 2.98
CA ALA A 21 10.31 25.59 2.43
C ALA A 21 8.96 24.98 2.03
N GLN A 22 8.78 24.63 0.75
CA GLN A 22 7.55 24.03 0.26
C GLN A 22 7.18 22.81 1.13
N PRO A 23 5.89 22.63 1.51
CA PRO A 23 5.47 21.45 2.25
C PRO A 23 5.80 20.15 1.54
N LEU A 24 6.04 19.08 2.30
CA LEU A 24 6.21 17.74 1.73
C LEU A 24 4.87 17.25 1.17
N ALA A 25 4.91 16.48 0.08
CA ALA A 25 3.71 15.91 -0.52
C ALA A 25 2.91 15.08 0.49
N LYS A 26 3.59 14.32 1.37
CA LYS A 26 2.92 13.52 2.41
C LYS A 26 2.09 14.35 3.40
N GLN A 27 2.51 15.59 3.68
CA GLN A 27 1.77 16.51 4.55
C GLN A 27 0.53 17.02 3.83
N LEU A 28 0.66 17.38 2.55
CA LEU A 28 -0.44 17.88 1.73
C LEU A 28 -1.53 16.83 1.49
N PHE A 29 -1.13 15.60 1.11
CA PHE A 29 -2.07 14.49 0.90
C PHE A 29 -2.67 14.00 2.23
N GLY A 30 -1.88 13.92 3.30
CA GLY A 30 -2.36 13.51 4.62
C GLY A 30 -3.33 14.50 5.30
N ALA A 31 -3.33 15.76 4.87
CA ALA A 31 -4.29 16.76 5.33
C ALA A 31 -5.70 16.55 4.74
N GLN A 32 -5.81 15.92 3.57
CA GLN A 32 -7.08 15.74 2.87
C GLN A 32 -7.99 14.75 3.59
N LYS A 33 -9.23 15.16 3.86
CA LYS A 33 -10.23 14.33 4.55
C LYS A 33 -11.21 13.65 3.60
N GLN A 34 -11.37 14.19 2.40
CA GLN A 34 -12.30 13.73 1.38
C GLN A 34 -11.60 13.52 0.04
N ASN A 35 -12.23 12.73 -0.83
CA ASN A 35 -11.77 12.50 -2.20
C ASN A 35 -11.75 13.80 -3.02
N SER A 36 -11.17 13.73 -4.22
CA SER A 36 -11.33 14.81 -5.20
C SER A 36 -12.64 14.64 -5.97
N GLN A 37 -13.27 15.75 -6.36
CA GLN A 37 -14.46 15.80 -7.22
C GLN A 37 -14.10 15.61 -8.69
N GLN A 38 -13.46 14.49 -8.99
CA GLN A 38 -13.03 14.12 -10.33
C GLN A 38 -13.48 12.70 -10.63
N LYS A 39 -13.45 12.33 -11.92
CA LYS A 39 -13.63 10.92 -12.29
C LYS A 39 -12.50 10.07 -11.71
N PRO A 40 -12.78 8.81 -11.31
CA PRO A 40 -11.76 7.90 -10.80
C PRO A 40 -10.57 7.76 -11.74
N ALA A 41 -9.37 8.04 -11.24
CA ALA A 41 -8.13 7.88 -12.00
C ALA A 41 -6.92 7.68 -11.08
N ALA A 42 -5.96 6.87 -11.51
CA ALA A 42 -4.67 6.70 -10.86
C ALA A 42 -3.57 7.38 -11.69
N PHE A 43 -2.69 8.14 -11.04
CA PHE A 43 -1.62 8.88 -11.70
C PHE A 43 -0.25 8.53 -11.14
N GLY A 44 0.69 8.16 -12.00
CA GLY A 44 2.06 7.81 -11.64
C GLY A 44 2.24 6.33 -11.30
N SER A 45 3.18 6.05 -10.39
CA SER A 45 3.51 4.69 -9.95
C SER A 45 3.04 4.46 -8.51
N TYR A 46 2.93 3.19 -8.11
CA TYR A 46 2.41 2.77 -6.79
C TYR A 46 3.06 3.47 -5.59
N SER A 47 4.31 3.90 -5.71
CA SER A 47 5.09 4.59 -4.66
C SER A 47 5.50 6.02 -5.01
N ARG A 48 4.97 6.58 -6.10
CA ARG A 48 5.20 7.97 -6.54
C ARG A 48 4.04 8.38 -7.44
N GLY A 49 2.94 8.78 -6.83
CA GLY A 49 1.71 9.07 -7.54
C GLY A 49 0.60 9.61 -6.65
N CYS A 50 -0.62 9.63 -7.16
CA CYS A 50 -1.84 10.03 -6.47
C CYS A 50 -3.08 9.37 -7.09
N ALA A 51 -4.25 9.55 -6.45
CA ALA A 51 -5.52 9.02 -6.92
C ALA A 51 -6.60 10.11 -6.93
N ALA A 52 -7.30 10.25 -8.04
CA ALA A 52 -8.46 11.11 -8.20
C ALA A 52 -9.76 10.31 -8.06
N GLY A 53 -10.82 10.94 -7.56
CA GLY A 53 -12.15 10.32 -7.52
C GLY A 53 -12.20 9.00 -6.75
N SER A 54 -11.34 8.83 -5.74
CA SER A 54 -11.32 7.61 -4.94
C SER A 54 -12.68 7.40 -4.27
N VAL A 55 -13.09 6.14 -4.17
CA VAL A 55 -14.29 5.72 -3.46
C VAL A 55 -13.88 5.19 -2.09
N GLN A 56 -14.63 5.56 -1.06
CA GLN A 56 -14.46 5.00 0.26
C GLN A 56 -15.04 3.58 0.29
N LEU A 57 -14.26 2.59 0.73
CA LEU A 57 -14.80 1.30 1.15
C LEU A 57 -15.73 1.56 2.34
N PRO A 58 -17.02 1.19 2.28
CA PRO A 58 -17.89 1.28 3.45
C PRO A 58 -17.22 0.63 4.65
N GLU A 59 -17.25 1.32 5.79
CA GLU A 59 -16.51 0.88 6.97
C GLU A 59 -16.86 -0.56 7.36
N THR A 60 -18.11 -0.95 7.18
CA THR A 60 -18.61 -2.32 7.36
C THR A 60 -19.42 -2.72 6.14
N GLY A 61 -19.20 -3.95 5.68
CA GLY A 61 -20.08 -4.63 4.74
C GLY A 61 -20.45 -6.02 5.22
N PRO A 62 -21.21 -6.79 4.42
CA PRO A 62 -21.69 -8.12 4.81
C PRO A 62 -20.57 -9.09 5.19
N THR A 63 -19.40 -8.97 4.54
CA THR A 63 -18.28 -9.91 4.66
C THR A 63 -16.95 -9.20 4.87
N TRP A 64 -16.94 -7.92 5.25
CA TRP A 64 -15.70 -7.20 5.56
C TRP A 64 -15.89 -6.12 6.63
N GLN A 65 -14.77 -5.76 7.26
CA GLN A 65 -14.65 -4.52 8.03
C GLN A 65 -13.31 -3.84 7.75
N ALA A 66 -13.32 -2.52 7.50
CA ALA A 66 -12.09 -1.74 7.43
C ALA A 66 -11.43 -1.62 8.82
N MET A 67 -10.12 -1.51 8.94
CA MET A 67 -9.44 -1.46 10.24
C MET A 67 -8.70 -0.15 10.38
N ARG A 68 -8.43 0.28 11.62
CA ARG A 68 -7.73 1.55 11.89
C ARG A 68 -8.38 2.76 11.20
N LEU A 69 -9.69 2.88 11.35
CA LEU A 69 -10.53 3.94 10.75
C LEU A 69 -10.00 5.35 11.04
N SER A 70 -9.40 5.56 12.22
CA SER A 70 -8.75 6.82 12.61
C SER A 70 -7.69 7.31 11.61
N ARG A 71 -7.10 6.42 10.81
CA ARG A 71 -6.10 6.75 9.78
C ARG A 71 -6.69 7.37 8.52
N ASN A 72 -8.00 7.21 8.29
CA ASN A 72 -8.69 7.61 7.06
C ASN A 72 -8.05 7.02 5.78
N ARG A 73 -7.81 5.70 5.79
CA ARG A 73 -7.07 4.99 4.72
C ARG A 73 -7.88 3.93 3.97
N ASN A 74 -9.21 3.93 4.11
CA ASN A 74 -10.12 3.02 3.43
C ASN A 74 -10.63 3.56 2.09
N TRP A 75 -9.80 4.28 1.33
CA TRP A 75 -10.16 4.87 0.04
C TRP A 75 -9.39 4.19 -1.09
N GLY A 76 -10.01 3.98 -2.25
CA GLY A 76 -9.34 3.38 -3.39
C GLY A 76 -10.02 3.64 -4.72
N HIS A 77 -9.40 3.18 -5.80
CA HIS A 77 -10.04 3.12 -7.11
C HIS A 77 -11.28 2.20 -7.03
N PRO A 78 -12.38 2.47 -7.77
CA PRO A 78 -13.56 1.62 -7.75
C PRO A 78 -13.26 0.13 -7.97
N GLU A 79 -12.35 -0.20 -8.89
CA GLU A 79 -11.91 -1.60 -9.12
C GLU A 79 -11.23 -2.23 -7.89
N ALA A 80 -10.56 -1.45 -7.04
CA ALA A 80 -9.98 -1.93 -5.79
C ALA A 80 -11.04 -2.20 -4.73
N ILE A 81 -12.05 -1.34 -4.64
CA ILE A 81 -13.19 -1.53 -3.74
C ILE A 81 -13.98 -2.77 -4.13
N ASP A 82 -14.28 -2.92 -5.42
CA ASP A 82 -14.96 -4.09 -5.97
C ASP A 82 -14.17 -5.39 -5.73
N TYR A 83 -12.84 -5.35 -5.93
CA TYR A 83 -11.96 -6.49 -5.64
C TYR A 83 -12.00 -6.91 -4.17
N VAL A 84 -11.99 -5.96 -3.24
CA VAL A 84 -12.10 -6.25 -1.80
C VAL A 84 -13.41 -6.96 -1.51
N GLN A 85 -14.52 -6.48 -2.07
CA GLN A 85 -15.83 -7.06 -1.85
C GLN A 85 -15.89 -8.50 -2.39
N ASP A 86 -15.41 -8.75 -3.62
CA ASP A 86 -15.32 -10.09 -4.21
C ASP A 86 -14.52 -11.06 -3.35
N LEU A 87 -13.30 -10.69 -2.99
CA LEU A 87 -12.43 -11.54 -2.20
C LEU A 87 -13.03 -11.81 -0.81
N SER A 88 -13.69 -10.81 -0.22
CA SER A 88 -14.32 -10.95 1.08
C SER A 88 -15.49 -11.95 1.08
N ARG A 89 -16.28 -11.99 -0.01
CA ARG A 89 -17.34 -12.99 -0.21
C ARG A 89 -16.80 -14.40 -0.39
N PHE A 90 -15.61 -14.55 -0.95
CA PHE A 90 -14.95 -15.85 -1.01
C PHE A 90 -14.43 -16.26 0.38
N ALA A 91 -13.79 -15.33 1.09
CA ALA A 91 -13.25 -15.55 2.41
C ALA A 91 -14.35 -15.97 3.41
N SER A 92 -15.53 -15.36 3.35
CA SER A 92 -16.67 -15.71 4.22
C SER A 92 -17.24 -17.11 4.00
N LYS A 93 -16.80 -17.83 2.96
CA LYS A 93 -17.16 -19.22 2.70
C LYS A 93 -16.12 -20.21 3.23
N GLN A 94 -14.99 -19.72 3.75
CA GLN A 94 -13.96 -20.57 4.32
C GLN A 94 -14.33 -20.97 5.76
N PRO A 95 -14.08 -22.22 6.19
CA PRO A 95 -14.40 -22.63 7.55
C PRO A 95 -13.69 -21.75 8.60
N GLY A 96 -14.46 -21.17 9.52
CA GLY A 96 -13.97 -20.26 10.56
C GLY A 96 -13.74 -18.81 10.13
N TRP A 97 -14.13 -18.44 8.90
CA TRP A 97 -14.03 -17.08 8.38
C TRP A 97 -15.42 -16.57 8.03
N ASN A 98 -15.86 -15.48 8.66
CA ASN A 98 -17.08 -14.76 8.33
C ASN A 98 -16.83 -13.59 7.35
N GLY A 99 -15.57 -13.33 7.01
CA GLY A 99 -15.18 -12.23 6.15
C GLY A 99 -13.70 -11.87 6.24
N LEU A 100 -13.38 -10.63 5.89
CA LEU A 100 -12.03 -10.06 5.93
C LEU A 100 -11.93 -8.79 6.76
N TYR A 101 -10.85 -8.68 7.52
CA TYR A 101 -10.42 -7.40 8.10
C TYR A 101 -9.48 -6.70 7.13
N ILE A 102 -9.90 -5.53 6.62
CA ILE A 102 -9.20 -4.78 5.58
C ILE A 102 -8.36 -3.68 6.24
N GLY A 103 -7.05 -3.70 6.02
CA GLY A 103 -6.11 -2.68 6.50
C GLY A 103 -6.12 -1.41 5.64
N ASP A 104 -4.94 -0.85 5.42
CA ASP A 104 -4.78 0.38 4.64
C ASP A 104 -5.01 0.08 3.13
N ILE A 105 -5.82 0.91 2.45
CA ILE A 105 -5.96 0.94 0.99
C ILE A 105 -5.20 2.16 0.45
N SER A 106 -5.73 3.36 0.69
CA SER A 106 -5.06 4.63 0.40
C SER A 106 -5.75 5.79 1.13
N GLN A 107 -5.10 6.95 1.19
CA GLN A 107 -5.72 8.20 1.64
C GLN A 107 -6.79 8.66 0.62
N PRO A 108 -7.70 9.60 0.95
CA PRO A 108 -8.80 9.98 0.05
C PRO A 108 -8.37 10.42 -1.35
N ARG A 109 -7.18 11.02 -1.46
CA ARG A 109 -6.59 11.48 -2.71
C ARG A 109 -5.33 10.71 -3.11
N GLY A 110 -5.14 9.53 -2.52
CA GLY A 110 -3.92 8.73 -2.65
C GLY A 110 -2.70 9.46 -2.08
N GLY A 111 -1.60 9.47 -2.83
CA GLY A 111 -0.41 10.24 -2.49
C GLY A 111 0.47 9.61 -1.41
N PRO A 112 1.69 10.15 -1.20
CA PRO A 112 2.57 9.70 -0.13
C PRO A 112 1.88 9.79 1.24
N MET A 113 2.00 8.73 2.04
CA MET A 113 1.40 8.66 3.37
C MET A 113 2.29 9.31 4.43
N THR A 114 1.67 9.87 5.47
CA THR A 114 2.38 10.45 6.63
C THR A 114 3.16 9.40 7.44
N SER A 115 2.76 8.14 7.36
CA SER A 115 3.36 7.02 8.11
C SER A 115 3.12 5.67 7.42
N GLY A 116 3.97 4.70 7.73
CA GLY A 116 3.83 3.32 7.27
C GLY A 116 4.28 3.12 5.82
N HIS A 117 3.32 3.00 4.92
CA HIS A 117 3.54 2.49 3.57
C HIS A 117 4.35 3.45 2.69
N ARG A 118 5.23 2.88 1.87
CA ARG A 118 5.87 3.62 0.75
C ARG A 118 4.96 3.65 -0.48
N SER A 119 4.17 2.59 -0.68
CA SER A 119 3.19 2.47 -1.76
C SER A 119 1.81 2.96 -1.34
N HIS A 120 0.70 2.38 -1.82
CA HIS A 120 -0.67 2.80 -1.52
C HIS A 120 -1.02 4.22 -1.99
N GLN A 121 -0.26 4.76 -2.94
CA GLN A 121 -0.46 6.14 -3.40
C GLN A 121 -1.51 6.25 -4.51
N LEU A 122 -1.88 5.13 -5.15
CA LEU A 122 -2.76 5.10 -6.33
C LEU A 122 -4.18 4.59 -6.04
N GLY A 123 -4.48 4.20 -4.80
CA GLY A 123 -5.75 3.51 -4.50
C GLY A 123 -5.87 2.12 -5.15
N LEU A 124 -4.74 1.48 -5.44
CA LEU A 124 -4.65 0.16 -6.10
C LEU A 124 -3.86 -0.86 -5.27
N ASP A 125 -3.52 -0.50 -4.03
CA ASP A 125 -2.88 -1.39 -3.07
C ASP A 125 -3.84 -1.60 -1.90
N ILE A 126 -3.92 -2.82 -1.39
CA ILE A 126 -4.83 -3.20 -0.30
C ILE A 126 -4.07 -4.10 0.66
N ASP A 127 -3.94 -3.70 1.91
CA ASP A 127 -3.52 -4.61 2.97
C ASP A 127 -4.72 -5.37 3.52
N ILE A 128 -4.57 -6.68 3.67
CA ILE A 128 -5.59 -7.54 4.25
C ILE A 128 -4.95 -8.28 5.41
N TRP A 129 -5.57 -8.20 6.58
CA TRP A 129 -5.02 -8.81 7.79
C TRP A 129 -4.96 -10.33 7.66
N MET A 130 -3.91 -10.91 8.24
CA MET A 130 -3.81 -12.37 8.42
C MET A 130 -4.70 -12.88 9.57
N LEU A 131 -5.30 -12.00 10.37
CA LEU A 131 -6.33 -12.40 11.33
C LEU A 131 -7.61 -12.77 10.56
N PRO A 132 -8.12 -14.02 10.68
CA PRO A 132 -9.40 -14.39 10.10
C PRO A 132 -10.52 -13.47 10.57
N GLY A 133 -11.36 -13.01 9.65
CA GLY A 133 -12.52 -12.19 9.97
C GLY A 133 -13.62 -13.04 10.59
N ASP A 134 -13.53 -13.37 11.87
CA ASP A 134 -14.51 -14.17 12.61
C ASP A 134 -15.70 -13.36 13.16
N ASN A 135 -15.56 -12.04 13.26
CA ASN A 135 -16.59 -11.14 13.77
C ASN A 135 -16.77 -9.92 12.86
N MET A 136 -17.83 -9.91 12.05
CA MET A 136 -18.17 -8.76 11.19
C MET A 136 -18.98 -7.67 11.91
N ARG A 137 -19.01 -7.66 13.25
CA ARG A 137 -19.74 -6.69 14.09
C ARG A 137 -18.84 -6.00 15.12
N LEU A 138 -17.52 -5.86 14.86
CA LEU A 138 -16.66 -5.10 15.75
C LEU A 138 -17.09 -3.62 15.81
N SER A 139 -17.04 -3.05 17.01
CA SER A 139 -17.22 -1.61 17.22
C SER A 139 -16.02 -0.84 16.66
N ARG A 140 -16.20 0.46 16.41
CA ARG A 140 -15.10 1.36 16.00
C ARG A 140 -13.92 1.29 16.96
N LYS A 141 -14.16 1.32 18.27
CA LYS A 141 -13.12 1.19 19.31
C LYS A 141 -12.38 -0.14 19.22
N ALA A 142 -13.10 -1.25 19.02
CA ALA A 142 -12.46 -2.55 18.85
C ALA A 142 -11.55 -2.57 17.61
N ARG A 143 -11.99 -2.00 16.48
CA ARG A 143 -11.20 -1.93 15.23
C ARG A 143 -9.92 -1.10 15.35
N GLU A 144 -9.84 -0.20 16.32
CA GLU A 144 -8.60 0.54 16.65
C GLU A 144 -7.65 -0.26 17.55
N ASN A 145 -8.20 -1.11 18.43
CA ASN A 145 -7.44 -1.74 19.51
C ASN A 145 -7.00 -3.18 19.22
N ILE A 146 -7.80 -3.96 18.47
CA ILE A 146 -7.39 -5.33 18.11
C ILE A 146 -6.19 -5.30 17.18
N SER A 147 -5.36 -6.33 17.18
CA SER A 147 -4.23 -6.45 16.26
C SER A 147 -4.37 -7.72 15.43
N SER A 148 -3.76 -7.71 14.25
CA SER A 148 -3.65 -8.93 13.45
C SER A 148 -2.67 -9.93 14.09
N ILE A 149 -2.70 -11.17 13.65
CA ILE A 149 -1.84 -12.24 14.15
C ILE A 149 -0.62 -12.45 13.25
N SER A 150 0.51 -12.78 13.86
CA SER A 150 1.70 -13.20 13.10
C SER A 150 1.56 -14.66 12.68
N LEU A 151 1.83 -14.95 11.40
CA LEU A 151 1.89 -16.30 10.86
C LEU A 151 3.33 -16.83 10.70
N ARG A 152 4.35 -16.06 11.10
CA ARG A 152 5.77 -16.45 10.93
C ARG A 152 6.43 -16.98 12.20
N ARG A 153 7.47 -17.79 12.02
CA ARG A 153 8.54 -18.08 12.99
C ARG A 153 9.92 -18.03 12.31
N ALA A 154 11.00 -18.17 13.09
CA ALA A 154 12.39 -18.18 12.60
C ALA A 154 12.66 -17.04 11.60
N ASN A 155 12.42 -15.80 12.03
CA ASN A 155 12.64 -14.60 11.21
C ASN A 155 11.85 -14.51 9.89
N GLY A 156 10.86 -15.36 9.66
CA GLY A 156 10.10 -15.40 8.39
C GLY A 156 10.47 -16.56 7.49
N ALA A 157 11.42 -17.42 7.90
CA ALA A 157 11.79 -18.64 7.19
C ALA A 157 10.63 -19.65 7.12
N PHE A 158 9.79 -19.70 8.16
CA PHE A 158 8.71 -20.70 8.25
C PHE A 158 7.40 -20.08 8.72
N ILE A 159 6.31 -20.75 8.36
CA ILE A 159 5.00 -20.54 9.01
C ILE A 159 5.03 -21.04 10.46
N ASN A 160 4.17 -20.49 11.31
CA ASN A 160 3.87 -21.00 12.66
C ASN A 160 2.50 -21.70 12.69
N GLY A 161 2.05 -22.13 13.88
CA GLY A 161 0.79 -22.83 14.07
C GLY A 161 -0.49 -22.04 13.76
N ASN A 162 -0.39 -20.72 13.56
CA ASN A 162 -1.54 -19.89 13.18
C ASN A 162 -1.87 -19.97 11.69
N TRP A 163 -0.94 -20.44 10.85
CA TRP A 163 -1.20 -20.62 9.43
C TRP A 163 -2.18 -21.77 9.22
N THR A 164 -3.17 -21.55 8.35
CA THR A 164 -4.19 -22.56 8.05
C THR A 164 -4.39 -22.74 6.54
N LYS A 165 -5.05 -23.82 6.14
CA LYS A 165 -5.41 -24.07 4.74
C LYS A 165 -6.30 -22.96 4.16
N GLN A 166 -7.09 -22.29 5.01
CA GLN A 166 -7.94 -21.15 4.63
C GLN A 166 -7.10 -19.93 4.23
N HIS A 167 -5.99 -19.65 4.93
CA HIS A 167 -5.07 -18.59 4.52
C HIS A 167 -4.52 -18.86 3.12
N HIS A 168 -4.09 -20.10 2.84
CA HIS A 168 -3.68 -20.51 1.51
C HIS A 168 -4.82 -20.32 0.50
N ALA A 169 -6.02 -20.81 0.78
CA ALA A 169 -7.17 -20.71 -0.12
C ALA A 169 -7.53 -19.25 -0.47
N VAL A 170 -7.54 -18.35 0.52
CA VAL A 170 -7.80 -16.91 0.31
C VAL A 170 -6.70 -16.27 -0.54
N LEU A 171 -5.42 -16.54 -0.25
CA LEU A 171 -4.29 -16.02 -1.04
C LEU A 171 -4.31 -16.54 -2.49
N ARG A 172 -4.70 -17.80 -2.68
CA ARG A 172 -4.88 -18.42 -4.00
C ARG A 172 -5.97 -17.71 -4.78
N GLU A 173 -7.15 -17.52 -4.18
CA GLU A 173 -8.27 -16.86 -4.87
C GLU A 173 -7.94 -15.39 -5.17
N ALA A 174 -7.35 -14.68 -4.21
CA ALA A 174 -6.83 -13.34 -4.40
C ALA A 174 -5.89 -13.27 -5.62
N ALA A 175 -4.93 -14.18 -5.74
CA ALA A 175 -3.99 -14.18 -6.85
C ALA A 175 -4.60 -14.59 -8.19
N LYS A 176 -5.64 -15.41 -8.21
CA LYS A 176 -6.31 -15.82 -9.46
C LYS A 176 -7.03 -14.66 -10.14
N ASP A 177 -7.42 -13.64 -9.38
CA ASP A 177 -8.09 -12.47 -9.92
C ASP A 177 -7.25 -11.76 -11.01
N LYS A 178 -7.90 -11.45 -12.15
CA LYS A 178 -7.24 -10.83 -13.31
C LYS A 178 -6.74 -9.40 -13.03
N ARG A 179 -7.36 -8.70 -12.08
CA ARG A 179 -6.99 -7.35 -11.62
C ARG A 179 -5.67 -7.37 -10.87
N VAL A 180 -5.35 -8.46 -10.18
CA VAL A 180 -4.14 -8.56 -9.34
C VAL A 180 -2.87 -8.66 -10.19
N ALA A 181 -1.90 -7.81 -9.88
CA ALA A 181 -0.54 -7.82 -10.41
C ALA A 181 0.41 -8.60 -9.51
N ARG A 182 0.36 -8.37 -8.18
CA ARG A 182 1.21 -8.99 -7.17
C ARG A 182 0.47 -9.11 -5.84
N ILE A 183 0.87 -10.09 -5.03
CA ILE A 183 0.52 -10.18 -3.62
C ILE A 183 1.82 -10.37 -2.84
N PHE A 184 2.12 -9.48 -1.90
CA PHE A 184 3.30 -9.62 -1.05
C PHE A 184 2.96 -10.33 0.26
N VAL A 185 3.77 -11.33 0.59
CA VAL A 185 3.69 -12.15 1.80
C VAL A 185 5.10 -12.39 2.34
N PHE A 186 5.24 -12.78 3.60
CA PHE A 186 6.54 -13.23 4.12
C PHE A 186 7.05 -14.50 3.40
N PRO A 187 8.38 -14.74 3.34
CA PRO A 187 8.97 -15.81 2.54
C PRO A 187 8.46 -17.22 2.87
N GLY A 188 8.35 -17.55 4.17
CA GLY A 188 7.86 -18.87 4.62
C GLY A 188 6.44 -19.19 4.15
N ALA A 189 5.54 -18.20 4.05
CA ALA A 189 4.20 -18.43 3.48
C ALA A 189 4.26 -18.81 2.00
N LYS A 190 5.10 -18.11 1.22
CA LYS A 190 5.28 -18.44 -0.20
C LYS A 190 5.81 -19.87 -0.37
N VAL A 191 6.82 -20.27 0.41
CA VAL A 191 7.36 -21.64 0.39
C VAL A 191 6.28 -22.65 0.80
N GLN A 192 5.51 -22.37 1.86
CA GLN A 192 4.41 -23.24 2.27
C GLN A 192 3.40 -23.44 1.14
N MET A 193 2.96 -22.36 0.48
CA MET A 193 2.04 -22.45 -0.66
C MET A 193 2.64 -23.23 -1.82
N CYS A 194 3.94 -23.05 -2.10
CA CYS A 194 4.64 -23.81 -3.12
C CYS A 194 4.68 -25.32 -2.83
N ASN A 195 4.81 -25.72 -1.57
CA ASN A 195 4.87 -27.14 -1.17
C ASN A 195 3.47 -27.80 -1.17
N GLU A 196 2.45 -27.04 -0.79
CA GLU A 196 1.07 -27.54 -0.67
C GLU A 196 0.29 -27.51 -1.98
N GLU A 197 0.69 -26.66 -2.94
CA GLU A 197 -0.09 -26.49 -4.17
C GLU A 197 0.01 -27.70 -5.11
N LYS A 198 -1.16 -28.24 -5.46
CA LYS A 198 -1.34 -29.35 -6.40
C LYS A 198 -2.10 -28.85 -7.63
N GLY A 199 -1.71 -29.30 -8.81
CA GLY A 199 -2.36 -28.91 -10.06
C GLY A 199 -1.86 -27.58 -10.62
N ASN A 200 -2.77 -26.66 -10.97
CA ASN A 200 -2.40 -25.42 -11.66
C ASN A 200 -1.75 -24.39 -10.71
N ARG A 201 -0.44 -24.23 -10.87
CA ARG A 201 0.41 -23.33 -10.07
C ARG A 201 0.59 -21.93 -10.65
N ALA A 202 -0.08 -21.58 -11.75
CA ALA A 202 0.19 -20.32 -12.47
C ALA A 202 0.00 -19.06 -11.59
N TYR A 203 -0.95 -19.09 -10.64
CA TYR A 203 -1.20 -17.96 -9.74
C TYR A 203 -0.03 -17.68 -8.79
N LEU A 204 0.79 -18.71 -8.46
CA LEU A 204 1.93 -18.57 -7.56
C LEU A 204 2.92 -17.51 -8.07
N ARG A 205 3.02 -17.31 -9.39
CA ARG A 205 3.83 -16.24 -10.00
C ARG A 205 3.53 -14.85 -9.42
N LYS A 206 2.28 -14.59 -9.01
CA LYS A 206 1.87 -13.32 -8.40
C LYS A 206 2.14 -13.24 -6.90
N ILE A 207 2.32 -14.37 -6.20
CA ILE A 207 2.70 -14.38 -4.79
C ILE A 207 4.21 -14.09 -4.68
N ARG A 208 4.56 -12.95 -4.07
CA ARG A 208 5.92 -12.41 -3.99
C ARG A 208 6.38 -12.36 -2.53
N PRO A 209 7.46 -13.07 -2.17
CA PRO A 209 8.11 -12.87 -0.88
C PRO A 209 8.54 -11.42 -0.66
N TRP A 210 8.33 -10.90 0.54
CA TRP A 210 8.85 -9.61 1.00
C TRP A 210 9.04 -9.59 2.51
N TRP A 211 9.98 -8.76 2.99
CA TRP A 211 10.19 -8.54 4.42
C TRP A 211 8.92 -8.01 5.11
N GLY A 212 8.70 -8.36 6.38
CA GLY A 212 7.45 -8.04 7.07
C GLY A 212 6.33 -8.96 6.61
N HIS A 213 5.16 -8.41 6.21
CA HIS A 213 4.03 -9.12 5.60
C HIS A 213 3.64 -10.46 6.24
N HIS A 214 3.83 -10.58 7.56
CA HIS A 214 3.54 -11.78 8.33
C HIS A 214 2.27 -11.65 9.17
N TYR A 215 1.72 -10.44 9.28
CA TYR A 215 0.45 -10.15 9.92
C TYR A 215 -0.58 -9.53 8.95
N HIS A 216 -0.20 -9.30 7.70
CA HIS A 216 -1.08 -8.94 6.60
C HIS A 216 -0.45 -9.48 5.30
N PHE A 217 -1.26 -9.64 4.26
CA PHE A 217 -0.77 -9.71 2.89
C PHE A 217 -1.14 -8.43 2.15
N HIS A 218 -0.22 -7.96 1.32
CA HIS A 218 -0.40 -6.74 0.53
C HIS A 218 -0.82 -7.16 -0.87
N VAL A 219 -2.03 -6.82 -1.29
CA VAL A 219 -2.48 -6.98 -2.68
C VAL A 219 -2.16 -5.73 -3.48
N ARG A 220 -1.60 -5.90 -4.67
CA ARG A 220 -1.44 -4.84 -5.67
C ARG A 220 -2.23 -5.17 -6.92
N LEU A 221 -3.11 -4.27 -7.34
CA LEU A 221 -3.82 -4.35 -8.60
C LEU A 221 -3.01 -3.74 -9.74
N LYS A 222 -3.28 -4.18 -10.97
CA LYS A 222 -2.80 -3.56 -12.20
C LYS A 222 -3.42 -2.18 -12.36
N CYS A 223 -2.80 -1.34 -13.17
CA CYS A 223 -3.46 -0.14 -13.64
C CYS A 223 -4.79 -0.49 -14.35
N PRO A 224 -5.89 0.21 -14.05
CA PRO A 224 -7.16 0.11 -14.77
C PRO A 224 -6.97 0.17 -16.28
N ARG A 225 -7.75 -0.62 -17.02
CA ARG A 225 -7.65 -0.68 -18.49
C ARG A 225 -7.94 0.70 -19.08
N GLY A 226 -7.05 1.17 -19.97
CA GLY A 226 -7.19 2.48 -20.62
C GLY A 226 -6.73 3.68 -19.78
N SER A 227 -6.23 3.47 -18.55
CA SER A 227 -5.70 4.55 -17.73
C SER A 227 -4.33 5.02 -18.24
N ARG A 228 -4.31 6.14 -18.97
CA ARG A 228 -3.08 6.72 -19.55
C ARG A 228 -2.12 7.30 -18.50
N GLY A 229 -2.64 7.70 -17.35
CA GLY A 229 -1.86 8.31 -16.27
C GLY A 229 -1.22 7.30 -15.32
N CYS A 230 -1.62 6.03 -15.36
CA CYS A 230 -1.20 5.01 -14.42
C CYS A 230 -0.05 4.17 -15.00
N VAL A 231 1.01 3.99 -14.22
CA VAL A 231 2.22 3.27 -14.63
C VAL A 231 2.31 1.93 -13.88
N ASN A 232 2.18 0.84 -14.64
CA ASN A 232 2.41 -0.50 -14.11
C ASN A 232 3.88 -0.71 -13.74
N GLN A 233 4.13 -1.62 -12.79
CA GLN A 233 5.46 -2.21 -12.63
C GLN A 233 5.72 -3.23 -13.75
N ASP A 234 6.99 -3.55 -13.97
CA ASP A 234 7.35 -4.70 -14.81
C ASP A 234 6.61 -5.96 -14.36
N PRO A 235 6.32 -6.92 -15.26
CA PRO A 235 5.73 -8.19 -14.87
C PRO A 235 6.61 -8.94 -13.85
N PRO A 236 6.04 -9.74 -12.93
CA PRO A 236 6.85 -10.68 -12.15
C PRO A 236 7.68 -11.59 -13.06
N PRO A 237 8.85 -12.10 -12.60
CA PRO A 237 9.63 -13.08 -13.35
C PRO A 237 8.79 -14.25 -13.87
N LYS A 238 9.24 -14.90 -14.95
CA LYS A 238 8.59 -16.11 -15.47
C LYS A 238 8.68 -17.25 -14.43
N GLY A 239 7.76 -18.21 -14.52
CA GLY A 239 7.66 -19.32 -13.57
C GLY A 239 6.84 -19.00 -12.32
N ASP A 240 6.76 -19.95 -11.39
CA ASP A 240 6.02 -19.82 -10.13
C ASP A 240 6.81 -19.11 -9.02
N GLY A 241 8.13 -18.94 -9.21
CA GLY A 241 9.04 -18.27 -8.29
C GLY A 241 9.28 -19.02 -6.98
N CYS A 242 9.07 -20.34 -6.96
CA CYS A 242 9.21 -21.16 -5.75
C CYS A 242 10.68 -21.40 -5.37
N ALA A 243 11.57 -21.61 -6.35
CA ALA A 243 13.02 -21.74 -6.10
C ALA A 243 13.61 -20.47 -5.45
N ASP A 244 13.28 -19.29 -5.99
CA ASP A 244 13.71 -18.00 -5.41
C ASP A 244 13.21 -17.83 -3.96
N ALA A 245 11.98 -18.25 -3.68
CA ALA A 245 11.41 -18.16 -2.35
C ALA A 245 12.14 -19.11 -1.38
N GLN A 246 12.48 -20.32 -1.83
CA GLN A 246 13.27 -21.26 -1.04
C GLN A 246 14.68 -20.71 -0.77
N GLN A 247 15.33 -20.12 -1.78
CA GLN A 247 16.63 -19.48 -1.61
C GLN A 247 16.56 -18.34 -0.58
N TRP A 248 15.49 -17.52 -0.61
CA TRP A 248 15.30 -16.48 0.39
C TRP A 248 15.18 -17.06 1.80
N VAL A 249 14.38 -18.12 1.99
CA VAL A 249 14.28 -18.83 3.27
C VAL A 249 15.65 -19.35 3.73
N ASN A 250 16.43 -19.97 2.83
CA ASN A 250 17.78 -20.44 3.14
C ASN A 250 18.68 -19.29 3.60
N ASN A 251 18.62 -18.13 2.93
CA ASN A 251 19.39 -16.94 3.30
C ASN A 251 18.92 -16.30 4.62
N ILE A 252 17.68 -16.54 5.07
CA ILE A 252 17.22 -16.12 6.42
C ILE A 252 17.86 -16.98 7.50
N LEU A 253 17.97 -18.28 7.26
CA LEU A 253 18.51 -19.25 8.21
C LEU A 253 20.04 -19.18 8.26
N ASN A 254 20.66 -19.05 7.08
CA ASN A 254 22.11 -18.98 6.89
C ASN A 254 22.43 -17.77 5.99
N PRO A 255 22.51 -16.55 6.57
CA PRO A 255 22.80 -15.35 5.80
C PRO A 255 24.14 -15.44 5.08
N PRO A 256 24.24 -15.01 3.80
CA PRO A 256 25.52 -14.89 3.14
C PRO A 256 26.40 -13.85 3.87
N PRO A 257 27.74 -13.97 3.79
CA PRO A 257 28.62 -12.98 4.36
C PRO A 257 28.32 -11.58 3.76
N PRO A 258 28.47 -10.49 4.54
CA PRO A 258 28.28 -9.14 4.02
C PRO A 258 29.18 -8.88 2.81
N ASP A 259 28.63 -8.24 1.77
CA ASP A 259 29.44 -7.79 0.63
C ASP A 259 30.32 -6.60 1.06
N PRO A 260 31.65 -6.75 1.07
CA PRO A 260 32.56 -5.69 1.49
C PRO A 260 32.51 -4.46 0.57
N ASN A 261 32.00 -4.61 -0.66
CA ASN A 261 31.93 -3.54 -1.66
C ASN A 261 30.52 -2.94 -1.79
N ALA A 262 29.58 -3.32 -0.91
CA ALA A 262 28.22 -2.81 -0.97
C ALA A 262 28.20 -1.27 -0.77
N PRO A 263 27.59 -0.50 -1.69
CA PRO A 263 27.49 0.94 -1.53
C PRO A 263 26.64 1.30 -0.31
N ALA A 264 27.00 2.38 0.38
CA ALA A 264 26.23 2.87 1.51
C ALA A 264 24.73 3.04 1.12
N PRO A 265 23.79 2.60 1.99
CA PRO A 265 22.37 2.74 1.70
C PRO A 265 22.01 4.21 1.41
N LYS A 266 21.43 4.46 0.23
CA LYS A 266 20.96 5.80 -0.11
C LYS A 266 19.89 6.23 0.89
N LYS A 267 20.11 7.37 1.56
CA LYS A 267 19.12 7.95 2.47
C LYS A 267 17.81 8.15 1.74
N ARG A 268 16.71 7.67 2.33
CA ARG A 268 15.37 7.82 1.78
C ARG A 268 15.00 9.31 1.78
N ARG A 269 14.74 9.87 0.59
CA ARG A 269 14.20 11.22 0.44
C ARG A 269 12.67 11.20 0.43
N GLU A 270 12.07 12.19 1.06
CA GLU A 270 10.62 12.46 1.00
C GLU A 270 10.27 13.27 -0.25
N TYR A 271 9.10 13.00 -0.83
CA TYR A 271 8.66 13.69 -2.05
C TYR A 271 8.09 15.08 -1.75
N ARG A 272 8.42 16.03 -2.61
CA ARG A 272 7.71 17.30 -2.81
C ARG A 272 6.70 17.13 -3.95
N MET A 273 5.80 18.09 -4.12
CA MET A 273 4.82 18.02 -5.22
C MET A 273 5.48 17.98 -6.61
N ALA A 274 6.60 18.67 -6.79
CA ALA A 274 7.38 18.64 -8.02
C ALA A 274 8.00 17.26 -8.35
N ASP A 275 8.09 16.36 -7.36
CA ASP A 275 8.55 14.98 -7.58
C ASP A 275 7.44 14.03 -8.05
N LEU A 276 6.17 14.48 -8.04
CA LEU A 276 4.98 13.70 -8.39
C LEU A 276 4.48 14.05 -9.81
N PRO A 277 3.65 13.19 -10.43
CA PRO A 277 2.97 13.54 -11.67
C PRO A 277 2.24 14.88 -11.56
N GLN A 278 2.25 15.69 -12.62
CA GLN A 278 1.66 17.04 -12.61
C GLN A 278 0.16 17.02 -12.26
N GLN A 279 -0.55 15.96 -12.64
CA GLN A 279 -1.97 15.75 -12.32
C GLN A 279 -2.21 15.75 -10.81
N CYS A 280 -1.23 15.36 -9.99
CA CYS A 280 -1.38 15.30 -8.54
C CYS A 280 -1.57 16.67 -7.88
N ALA A 281 -1.10 17.75 -8.50
CA ALA A 281 -1.43 19.09 -8.04
C ALA A 281 -2.92 19.40 -8.23
N GLN A 282 -3.49 19.02 -9.37
CA GLN A 282 -4.92 19.21 -9.67
C GLN A 282 -5.80 18.36 -8.75
N VAL A 283 -5.38 17.12 -8.46
CA VAL A 283 -6.07 16.25 -7.50
C VAL A 283 -6.15 16.92 -6.12
N LEU A 284 -5.05 17.52 -5.63
CA LEU A 284 -5.04 18.21 -4.34
C LEU A 284 -5.90 19.48 -4.31
N GLN A 285 -6.08 20.15 -5.44
CA GLN A 285 -6.82 21.41 -5.52
C GLN A 285 -8.32 21.24 -5.82
N SER A 286 -8.74 20.04 -6.20
CA SER A 286 -10.14 19.75 -6.49
C SER A 286 -11.02 19.93 -5.25
N ASN A 287 -12.11 20.68 -5.40
CA ASN A 287 -13.15 20.92 -4.40
C ASN A 287 -14.52 20.63 -5.00
#